data_AF-A0A6G2DXG9-F1
#
_entry.id   AF-A0A6G2DXG9-F1
#
_cell.length_a   1.000
_cell.length_b   1.000
_cell.length_c   1.000
_cell.angle_alpha   90.00
_cell.angle_beta   90.00
_cell.angle_gamma   90.00
#
_symmetry.space_group_name_H-M   'P 1'
#
loop_
_entity.id
_entity.type
_entity.pdbx_description
1 polymer ?
#
loop_
_entity_poly.entity_id
_entity_poly.type
_entity_poly.pdbx_seq_one_letter_code
_entity_poly.pdbx_strand_id
1 'polypeptide(L)' 'TGEIVAGDKINFTVPTGNFGNILAAFYAKQIGLPVGKLICASNDNNVLTDFFKTRVYDKKREFKVTTSPSMDILVSSN' A
#
# COMPACT_ATOMS: atom_id res chain seq x y z
N THR A 1 26.90 -9.11 2.34
CA THR A 1 26.23 -9.42 1.06
C THR A 1 24.75 -9.25 1.28
N GLY A 2 24.08 -8.35 0.55
CA GLY A 2 22.64 -8.08 0.69
C GLY A 2 21.77 -9.14 0.04
N GLU A 3 22.20 -10.40 0.12
CA GLU A 3 21.54 -11.52 -0.54
C GLU A 3 20.44 -12.06 0.37
N ILE A 4 19.28 -12.32 -0.22
CA ILE A 4 18.11 -12.87 0.46
C ILE A 4 18.14 -14.38 0.26
N VAL A 5 18.05 -15.14 1.34
CA VAL A 5 17.95 -16.60 1.26
C VAL A 5 16.50 -17.07 1.41
N ALA A 6 16.22 -18.28 0.94
CA ALA A 6 14.89 -18.87 1.09
C ALA A 6 14.50 -18.96 2.57
N GLY A 7 13.33 -18.41 2.91
CA GLY A 7 12.84 -18.35 4.29
C GLY A 7 13.04 -16.99 4.97
N ASP A 8 13.86 -16.11 4.41
CA ASP A 8 14.05 -14.76 4.97
C ASP A 8 12.79 -13.93 4.87
N LYS A 9 12.55 -13.11 5.91
CA LYS A 9 11.44 -12.16 5.89
C LYS A 9 11.77 -10.95 5.02
N ILE A 10 10.92 -10.67 4.04
CA ILE A 10 11.07 -9.54 3.12
C ILE A 10 10.00 -8.49 3.39
N ASN A 11 10.37 -7.22 3.35
CA ASN A 11 9.42 -6.10 3.41
C ASN A 11 8.99 -5.73 1.99
N PHE A 12 7.69 -5.50 1.78
CA PHE A 12 7.15 -5.03 0.51
C PHE A 12 6.66 -3.60 0.67
N THR A 13 7.19 -2.70 -0.16
CA THR A 13 6.67 -1.33 -0.30
C THR A 13 5.95 -1.25 -1.62
N VAL A 14 4.66 -0.94 -1.59
CA VAL A 14 3.80 -0.95 -2.77
C VAL A 14 3.26 0.46 -3.01
N PRO A 15 3.56 1.12 -4.14
CA PRO A 15 2.85 2.31 -4.57
C PRO A 15 1.37 1.95 -4.77
N THR A 16 0.50 2.49 -3.93
CA THR A 16 -0.86 1.99 -3.73
C THR A 16 -1.89 3.03 -4.10
N GLY A 17 -2.72 2.69 -5.10
CA GLY A 17 -3.98 3.37 -5.40
C GLY A 17 -5.16 2.59 -4.79
N ASN A 18 -5.78 1.72 -5.58
CA ASN A 18 -6.95 0.90 -5.18
C ASN A 18 -6.65 -0.30 -4.27
N PHE A 19 -5.51 -0.35 -3.59
CA PHE A 19 -5.13 -1.37 -2.59
C PHE A 19 -5.03 -2.85 -3.04
N GLY A 20 -5.43 -3.20 -4.27
CA GLY A 20 -5.40 -4.59 -4.77
C GLY A 20 -4.00 -5.23 -4.74
N ASN A 21 -2.95 -4.51 -5.15
CA ASN A 21 -1.59 -5.05 -5.17
C ASN A 21 -1.06 -5.39 -3.77
N ILE A 22 -1.29 -4.51 -2.79
CA ILE A 22 -0.83 -4.75 -1.43
C ILE A 22 -1.71 -5.77 -0.71
N LEU A 23 -3.00 -5.84 -1.07
CA LEU A 23 -3.91 -6.89 -0.63
C LEU A 23 -3.45 -8.27 -1.13
N ALA A 24 -2.98 -8.38 -2.38
CA ALA A 24 -2.38 -9.61 -2.89
C ALA A 24 -1.13 -10.02 -2.09
N ALA A 25 -0.26 -9.06 -1.73
CA ALA A 25 0.90 -9.32 -0.86
C ALA A 25 0.47 -9.74 0.56
N PHE A 26 -0.63 -9.20 1.07
CA PHE A 26 -1.24 -9.65 2.32
C PHE A 26 -1.73 -11.11 2.22
N TYR A 27 -2.40 -11.49 1.13
CA TYR A 27 -2.78 -12.89 0.91
C TYR A 27 -1.55 -13.80 0.76
N ALA A 28 -0.51 -13.36 0.05
CA ALA A 28 0.75 -14.10 -0.06
C ALA A 28 1.37 -14.39 1.32
N LYS A 29 1.32 -13.41 2.24
CA LYS A 29 1.73 -13.60 3.64
C LYS A 29 0.87 -14.66 4.35
N GLN A 30 -0.45 -14.62 4.17
CA GLN A 30 -1.37 -15.56 4.81
C GLN A 30 -1.19 -17.01 4.33
N ILE A 31 -0.79 -17.20 3.06
CA ILE A 31 -0.55 -18.53 2.49
C ILE A 31 0.87 -19.07 2.73
N GLY A 32 1.72 -18.33 3.47
CA GLY A 32 3.00 -18.84 3.96
C GLY A 32 4.26 -18.16 3.41
N LEU A 33 4.13 -17.13 2.56
CA LEU A 33 5.30 -16.35 2.14
C LEU A 33 5.89 -15.60 3.35
N PRO A 34 7.22 -15.62 3.60
CA PRO A 34 7.85 -14.92 4.72
C PRO A 34 7.84 -13.40 4.47
N VAL A 35 6.71 -12.76 4.75
CA VAL A 35 6.53 -11.32 4.62
C VAL A 35 6.71 -10.63 5.98
N GLY A 36 7.64 -9.68 6.03
CA GLY A 36 7.84 -8.77 7.16
C GLY A 36 6.75 -7.71 7.23
N LYS A 37 7.09 -6.49 6.81
CA LYS A 37 6.21 -5.33 6.73
C LYS A 37 5.60 -5.19 5.33
N LEU A 38 4.33 -4.79 5.30
CA LEU A 38 3.64 -4.30 4.11
C LEU A 38 3.49 -2.78 4.27
N ILE A 39 4.07 -2.03 3.33
CA ILE A 39 4.12 -0.58 3.39
C ILE A 39 3.30 -0.04 2.21
N CYS A 40 2.20 0.64 2.52
CA CYS A 40 1.43 1.40 1.54
C CYS A 40 2.13 2.73 1.28
N ALA A 41 2.66 2.92 0.07
CA ALA A 41 3.15 4.23 -0.38
C ALA A 41 2.03 4.96 -1.13
N SER A 42 1.67 6.16 -0.69
CA SER A 42 0.70 7.05 -1.35
C SER A 42 1.42 8.25 -1.96
N ASN A 43 0.82 8.86 -2.99
CA ASN A 43 1.21 10.18 -3.48
C ASN A 43 0.44 11.27 -2.70
N ASP A 44 0.32 12.48 -3.24
CA ASP A 44 -0.39 13.58 -2.61
C ASP A 44 -1.89 13.29 -2.34
N ASN A 45 -2.49 12.31 -3.03
CA ASN A 45 -3.80 11.75 -2.73
C ASN A 45 -3.68 10.65 -1.66
N ASN A 46 -3.35 11.06 -0.44
CA ASN A 46 -2.89 10.19 0.64
C ASN A 46 -4.00 9.61 1.56
N VAL A 47 -5.19 9.32 1.01
CA VAL A 47 -6.36 8.86 1.80
C VAL A 47 -6.07 7.62 2.67
N LEU A 48 -5.32 6.67 2.12
CA LEU A 48 -4.91 5.45 2.85
C LEU A 48 -3.89 5.74 3.96
N THR A 49 -2.96 6.66 3.70
CA THR A 49 -1.97 7.07 4.71
C THR A 49 -2.67 7.69 5.92
N ASP A 50 -3.64 8.57 5.68
CA ASP A 50 -4.41 9.21 6.75
C ASP A 50 -5.29 8.20 7.48
N PHE A 51 -5.92 7.26 6.77
CA PHE A 51 -6.67 6.17 7.37
C PHE A 51 -5.81 5.32 8.31
N PHE A 52 -4.61 4.90 7.90
CA PHE A 52 -3.74 4.09 8.77
C PHE A 52 -3.26 4.85 10.02
N LYS A 53 -3.07 6.17 9.91
CA LYS A 53 -2.64 7.01 11.04
C LYS A 53 -3.78 7.34 12.00
N THR A 54 -4.93 7.71 11.47
CA THR A 54 -6.04 8.32 12.24
C THR A 54 -7.22 7.39 12.44
N ARG A 55 -7.30 6.29 11.69
CA ARG A 55 -8.47 5.39 11.57
C ARG A 55 -9.70 6.05 10.94
N VAL A 56 -9.56 7.25 10.38
CA VAL A 56 -10.63 7.95 9.66
C VAL A 56 -10.41 7.82 8.16
N TYR A 57 -11.40 7.28 7.47
CA TYR A 57 -11.40 7.20 6.01
C TYR A 57 -12.21 8.38 5.44
N ASP A 58 -11.53 9.47 5.10
CA ASP A 58 -12.17 10.67 4.58
C ASP A 58 -11.99 10.81 3.07
N LYS A 59 -13.07 10.50 2.34
CA LYS A 59 -13.15 10.67 0.88
C LYS A 59 -13.53 12.09 0.44
N LYS A 60 -13.95 12.97 1.35
CA LYS A 60 -14.37 14.35 1.06
C LYS A 60 -13.16 15.29 1.12
N ARG A 61 -12.24 15.13 0.20
CA ARG A 61 -11.00 15.92 0.10
C ARG A 61 -10.75 16.36 -1.33
N GLU A 62 -9.84 17.31 -1.49
CA GLU A 62 -9.41 17.79 -2.80
C GLU A 62 -8.70 16.68 -3.59
N PHE A 63 -9.06 16.54 -4.85
CA PHE A 63 -8.39 15.66 -5.80
C PHE A 63 -7.20 16.38 -6.42
N LYS A 64 -6.01 15.77 -6.37
CA LYS A 64 -4.78 16.34 -6.89
C LYS A 64 -4.29 15.52 -8.09
N VAL A 65 -4.00 16.19 -9.20
CA VAL A 65 -3.32 15.55 -10.33
C VAL A 65 -1.83 15.52 -10.03
N THR A 66 -1.23 14.34 -10.03
CA THR A 66 0.19 14.15 -9.70
C THR A 66 0.97 13.58 -10.90
N THR A 67 2.29 13.47 -10.75
CA THR A 67 3.15 12.76 -11.71
C THR A 67 2.97 11.24 -11.67
N SER A 68 2.13 10.73 -10.76
CA SER A 68 1.78 9.31 -10.59
C SER A 68 0.27 9.09 -10.76
N PRO A 69 -0.28 9.35 -11.96
CA PRO A 69 -1.73 9.48 -12.16
C PRO A 69 -2.53 8.22 -11.82
N SER A 70 -1.93 7.04 -11.93
CA SER A 70 -2.58 5.76 -11.56
C SER A 70 -2.88 5.61 -10.07
N MET A 71 -2.26 6.45 -9.22
CA MET A 71 -2.50 6.49 -7.77
C MET A 71 -3.36 7.67 -7.34
N ASP A 72 -3.77 8.55 -8.27
CA ASP A 72 -4.64 9.68 -7.95
C ASP A 72 -6.05 9.17 -7.67
N ILE A 73 -6.34 8.89 -6.39
CA ILE A 73 -7.59 8.28 -5.93
C ILE A 73 -8.09 8.97 -4.65
N LEU A 74 -9.42 9.12 -4.55
CA LEU A 74 -10.09 9.52 -3.31
C LEU A 74 -10.69 8.34 -2.55
N VAL A 75 -10.88 7.23 -3.25
CA VAL A 75 -11.44 5.99 -2.70
C VAL A 75 -10.62 4.83 -3.25
N SER A 76 -10.04 4.05 -2.33
CA SER A 76 -9.56 2.71 -2.62
C SER A 76 -10.73 1.73 -2.62
N SER A 77 -10.88 0.98 -3.71
CA SER A 77 -11.97 0.01 -3.90
C SER A 77 -11.77 -1.34 -3.22
N ASN A 78 -10.52 -1.69 -2.89
CA ASN A 78 -10.16 -2.91 -2.14
C ASN A 78 -9.64 -2.54 -0.75
#